data_AF-A0AAE5XLS5-F1
#
_entry.id   AF-A0AAE5XLS5-F1
#
_cell.length_a   1.000
_cell.length_b   1.000
_cell.length_c   1.000
_cell.angle_alpha   90.00
_cell.angle_beta   90.00
_cell.angle_gamma   90.00
#
_symmetry.space_group_name_H-M   'P 1'
#
loop_
_entity.id
_entity.type
_entity.pdbx_description
1 polymer ?
#
loop_
_entity_poly.entity_id
_entity_poly.type
_entity_poly.pdbx_seq_one_letter_code
_entity_poly.pdbx_strand_id
1 'polypeptide(L)'
;MTKAEVLAYFGSVANVAKTLGITTQAVYEWGDSVPELRQWQLQVLTDGVLKVSSKRSRQGKSSTQTLKKNVKIGQKAKSDKTGDADKVTKGI
;
A
#
# COMPACT_ATOMS: atom_id res chain seq x y z
N MET A 1 14.76 2.84 4.12
CA MET A 1 15.97 3.57 3.75
C MET A 1 16.69 2.79 2.67
N THR A 2 16.76 3.36 1.48
CA THR A 2 17.50 2.81 0.34
C THR A 2 18.96 3.26 0.42
N LYS A 3 19.86 2.51 -0.24
CA LYS A 3 21.26 2.92 -0.36
C LYS A 3 21.41 4.26 -1.09
N ALA A 4 20.56 4.53 -2.09
CA ALA A 4 20.57 5.77 -2.84
C ALA A 4 20.27 7.00 -1.97
N GLU A 5 19.30 6.91 -1.06
CA GLU A 5 19.00 8.00 -0.10
C GLU A 5 20.19 8.32 0.80
N VAL A 6 20.88 7.28 1.29
CA VAL A 6 22.10 7.46 2.09
C VAL A 6 23.19 8.14 1.27
N LEU A 7 23.41 7.69 0.02
CA LEU A 7 24.41 8.29 -0.84
C LEU A 7 24.07 9.74 -1.23
N ALA A 8 22.80 10.07 -1.40
CA ALA A 8 22.36 11.44 -1.65
C ALA A 8 22.64 12.35 -0.45
N TYR A 9 22.52 11.84 0.78
CA TYR A 9 22.81 12.61 2.00
C TYR A 9 24.31 12.77 2.27
N PHE A 10 25.07 11.67 2.22
CA PHE A 10 26.52 11.67 2.54
C PHE A 10 27.41 12.03 1.34
N GLY A 11 26.83 12.09 0.14
CA GLY A 11 27.49 12.43 -1.13
C GLY A 11 28.29 11.28 -1.76
N SER A 12 28.95 10.43 -0.97
CA SER A 12 29.78 9.35 -1.51
C SER A 12 29.80 8.11 -0.62
N VAL A 13 30.05 6.95 -1.24
CA VAL A 13 30.26 5.66 -0.56
C VAL A 13 31.42 5.74 0.43
N ALA A 14 32.49 6.45 0.08
CA ALA A 14 33.66 6.64 0.92
C ALA A 14 33.33 7.43 2.20
N ASN A 15 32.48 8.46 2.10
CA ASN A 15 32.04 9.21 3.28
C ASN A 15 31.21 8.32 4.20
N VAL A 16 30.22 7.59 3.68
CA VAL A 16 29.39 6.66 4.47
C VAL A 16 30.25 5.63 5.22
N ALA A 17 31.23 5.06 4.52
CA ALA A 17 32.17 4.09 5.09
C ALA A 17 32.99 4.70 6.24
N LYS A 18 33.50 5.93 6.06
CA LYS A 18 34.23 6.67 7.09
C LYS A 18 33.35 6.98 8.30
N THR A 19 32.10 7.44 8.11
CA THR A 19 31.20 7.77 9.22
C THR A 19 30.83 6.54 10.06
N LEU A 20 30.68 5.39 9.40
CA LEU A 20 30.32 4.12 10.06
C LEU A 20 31.54 3.31 10.53
N GLY A 21 32.76 3.73 10.22
CA GLY A 21 33.97 2.97 10.53
C GLY A 21 34.05 1.61 9.84
N ILE A 22 33.56 1.50 8.60
CA ILE A 22 33.56 0.26 7.80
C ILE A 22 34.32 0.45 6.48
N THR A 23 34.52 -0.64 5.75
CA THR A 23 35.10 -0.58 4.40
C THR A 23 34.07 -0.13 3.37
N THR A 24 34.54 0.46 2.27
CA THR A 24 33.68 0.79 1.13
C THR A 24 33.05 -0.45 0.51
N GLN A 25 33.75 -1.59 0.51
CA GLN A 25 33.20 -2.88 0.08
C GLN A 25 31.96 -3.30 0.85
N ALA A 26 31.96 -3.14 2.18
CA ALA A 26 30.77 -3.45 2.98
C ALA A 26 29.56 -2.59 2.59
N VAL A 27 29.76 -1.35 2.15
CA VAL A 27 28.70 -0.47 1.64
C VAL A 27 28.23 -0.90 0.23
N TYR A 28 29.12 -1.47 -0.58
CA TYR A 28 28.75 -2.07 -1.87
C TYR A 28 27.87 -3.31 -1.69
N GLU A 29 28.16 -4.14 -0.69
CA GLU A 29 27.42 -5.38 -0.38
C GLU A 29 25.98 -5.17 0.11
N TRP A 30 25.58 -3.96 0.51
CA TRP A 30 24.21 -3.70 0.96
C TRP A 30 23.14 -3.87 -0.13
N GLY A 31 23.51 -3.86 -1.41
CA GLY A 31 22.53 -3.87 -2.51
C GLY A 31 21.63 -2.63 -2.50
N ASP A 32 20.34 -2.80 -2.80
CA ASP A 32 19.37 -1.70 -2.87
C ASP A 32 18.90 -1.20 -1.50
N SER A 33 18.86 -2.08 -0.50
CA SER A 33 18.31 -1.78 0.83
C SER A 33 19.37 -1.91 1.91
N VAL A 34 19.52 -0.87 2.73
CA VAL A 34 20.49 -0.87 3.82
C VAL A 34 20.08 -1.86 4.91
N PRO A 35 20.98 -2.68 5.48
CA PRO A 35 20.65 -3.60 6.57
C PRO A 35 20.08 -2.86 7.79
N GLU A 36 19.12 -3.47 8.50
CA GLU A 36 18.37 -2.83 9.60
C GLU A 36 19.28 -2.17 10.65
N LEU A 37 20.29 -2.89 11.14
CA LEU A 37 21.27 -2.37 12.09
C LEU A 37 21.95 -1.08 11.60
N ARG A 38 22.28 -1.00 10.31
CA ARG A 38 22.92 0.17 9.71
C ARG A 38 21.95 1.32 9.55
N GLN A 39 20.66 1.04 9.33
CA GLN A 39 19.64 2.09 9.31
C GLN A 39 19.57 2.82 10.65
N TRP A 40 19.59 2.09 11.76
CA TRP A 40 19.58 2.69 13.10
C TRP A 40 20.83 3.54 13.37
N GLN A 41 22.01 3.03 13.03
CA GLN A 41 23.26 3.78 13.16
C GLN A 41 23.22 5.07 12.34
N LEU A 42 22.77 4.99 11.09
CA LEU A 42 22.67 6.15 10.20
C LEU A 42 21.61 7.16 10.69
N GLN A 43 20.50 6.71 11.28
CA GLN A 43 19.52 7.60 11.88
C GLN A 43 20.14 8.41 13.04
N VAL A 44 20.92 7.76 13.91
CA VAL A 44 21.60 8.43 15.03
C VAL A 44 22.66 9.40 14.51
N LEU A 45 23.43 9.01 13.50
CA LEU A 45 24.47 9.87 12.91
C LEU A 45 23.92 11.07 12.12
N THR A 46 22.64 11.02 11.73
CA THR A 46 21.99 12.09 10.97
C THR A 46 20.95 12.84 11.78
N ASP A 47 20.96 12.69 13.11
CA ASP A 47 20.01 13.36 14.02
C ASP A 47 18.54 13.19 13.59
N GLY A 48 18.21 12.04 13.00
CA GLY A 48 16.85 11.73 12.54
C GLY A 48 16.46 12.25 11.14
N VAL A 49 17.40 12.82 10.37
CA VAL A 49 17.15 13.20 8.96
C VAL A 49 16.87 11.96 8.11
N LEU A 50 17.68 10.91 8.24
CA LEU A 50 17.41 9.61 7.62
C LEU A 50 16.53 8.76 8.54
N LYS A 51 15.27 8.55 8.15
CA LYS A 51 14.34 7.70 8.90
C LYS A 51 14.46 6.24 8.49
N VAL A 52 14.64 5.37 9.49
CA VAL A 52 14.56 3.91 9.33
C VAL A 52 13.17 3.59 8.80
N SER A 53 13.10 3.05 7.58
CA SER A 53 11.82 2.53 7.09
C SER A 53 11.62 1.17 7.75
N SER A 54 11.13 1.15 8.99
CA SER A 54 10.59 -0.09 9.51
C SER A 54 9.41 -0.41 8.61
N LYS A 55 9.55 -1.35 7.67
CA LYS A 55 8.39 -2.09 7.18
C LYS A 55 7.89 -2.98 8.32
N ARG A 56 7.50 -2.39 9.46
CA ARG A 56 6.30 -2.85 10.13
C ARG A 56 5.19 -2.38 9.24
N SER A 57 4.91 -3.14 8.19
CA SER A 57 3.59 -3.06 7.60
C SER A 57 2.61 -3.47 8.68
N ARG A 58 2.12 -2.49 9.47
CA ARG A 58 0.73 -2.49 9.86
C ARG A 58 -0.04 -2.32 8.55
N GLN A 59 -0.09 -3.39 7.74
CA GLN A 59 -1.14 -3.56 6.75
C GLN A 59 -2.43 -3.78 7.55
N GLY A 60 -2.87 -2.72 8.22
CA GLY A 60 -4.28 -2.46 8.38
C GLY A 60 -4.79 -2.32 6.96
N LYS A 61 -5.48 -3.35 6.49
CA LYS A 61 -6.34 -3.29 5.32
C LYS A 61 -7.30 -2.12 5.56
N SER A 62 -6.97 -0.91 5.10
CA SER A 62 -7.95 0.16 4.98
C SER A 62 -8.78 -0.17 3.76
N SER A 63 -9.78 -1.00 4.04
CA SER A 63 -10.81 -1.51 3.15
C SER A 63 -11.67 -0.37 2.62
N THR A 64 -11.18 0.36 1.61
CA THR A 64 -12.05 1.12 0.70
C THR A 64 -11.88 0.56 -0.70
N GLN A 65 -12.20 -0.73 -0.84
CA GLN A 65 -12.37 -1.37 -2.14
C GLN A 65 -13.74 -2.08 -2.13
N THR A 66 -14.73 -1.34 -2.65
CA THR A 66 -15.85 -1.84 -3.45
C THR A 66 -16.77 -2.90 -2.81
N LEU A 67 -17.87 -2.45 -2.19
CA LEU A 67 -19.11 -3.24 -2.04
C LEU A 67 -20.12 -2.79 -3.11
N LYS A 68 -20.02 -3.36 -4.31
CA LYS A 68 -21.11 -3.40 -5.30
C LYS A 68 -21.46 -4.86 -5.57
N LYS A 69 -22.75 -5.18 -5.39
CA LYS A 69 -23.44 -6.48 -5.52
C LYS A 69 -23.14 -7.42 -4.32
N ASN A 70 -24.09 -8.05 -3.63
CA ASN A 70 -25.39 -8.59 -4.03
C ASN A 70 -26.39 -8.53 -2.86
N VAL A 71 -27.42 -7.67 -2.92
CA VAL A 71 -28.60 -7.79 -2.06
C VAL A 71 -29.56 -8.75 -2.73
N LYS A 72 -29.57 -9.98 -2.22
CA LYS A 72 -30.56 -11.02 -2.51
C LYS A 72 -31.81 -10.73 -1.66
N ILE A 73 -32.71 -9.92 -2.18
CA ILE A 73 -34.12 -9.88 -1.75
C ILE A 73 -34.84 -10.67 -2.85
N GLY A 74 -35.35 -11.88 -2.62
CA GLY A 74 -36.31 -12.19 -1.57
C GLY A 74 -37.59 -12.56 -2.31
N GLN A 75 -37.84 -13.87 -2.39
CA GLN A 75 -39.15 -14.55 -2.36
C GLN A 75 -40.35 -13.77 -2.90
N LYS A 76 -41.10 -14.38 -3.85
CA LYS A 76 -42.34 -15.11 -3.53
C LYS A 76 -43.11 -15.42 -4.82
N ALA A 77 -43.36 -16.72 -5.02
CA ALA A 77 -44.37 -17.22 -5.93
C ALA A 77 -45.76 -16.69 -5.56
N LYS A 78 -46.56 -16.28 -6.54
CA LYS A 78 -48.02 -16.45 -6.61
C LYS A 78 -48.47 -15.97 -7.99
N SER A 79 -48.79 -16.90 -8.90
CA SER A 79 -50.09 -17.57 -9.05
C SER A 79 -50.98 -16.80 -10.00
N ASP A 80 -51.26 -17.42 -11.14
CA ASP A 80 -52.31 -17.07 -12.08
C ASP A 80 -53.62 -16.72 -11.37
N LYS A 81 -54.21 -15.57 -11.72
CA LYS A 81 -55.66 -15.39 -11.66
C LYS A 81 -56.10 -14.27 -12.60
N THR A 82 -56.64 -14.71 -13.73
CA THR A 82 -57.90 -14.29 -14.36
C THR A 82 -58.59 -13.02 -13.84
N GLY A 83 -58.98 -12.18 -14.80
CA GLY A 83 -59.95 -11.08 -14.68
C GLY A 83 -59.66 -10.08 -15.80
N ASP A 84 -60.10 -10.34 -17.03
CA ASP A 84 -61.42 -9.92 -17.52
C ASP A 84 -61.77 -8.48 -17.11
N ALA A 85 -61.44 -7.55 -17.99
CA ALA A 85 -62.00 -6.20 -18.03
C ALA A 85 -61.83 -5.66 -19.46
N ASP A 86 -62.85 -5.92 -20.26
CA ASP A 86 -63.46 -4.96 -21.18
C ASP A 86 -62.99 -3.50 -20.99
N LYS A 87 -62.63 -2.80 -22.08
CA LYS A 87 -63.57 -1.92 -22.83
C LYS A 87 -62.84 -0.94 -23.77
N VAL A 88 -63.46 -0.77 -24.94
CA VAL A 88 -63.51 0.44 -25.79
C VAL A 88 -62.28 0.79 -26.64
N THR A 89 -62.38 0.44 -27.91
CA THR A 89 -62.15 1.39 -29.02
C THR A 89 -63.43 1.45 -29.85
N LYS A 90 -64.14 2.58 -29.75
CA LYS A 90 -65.30 2.94 -30.56
C LYS A 90 -65.05 4.33 -31.14
N GLY A 91 -65.28 4.49 -32.45
CA GLY A 91 -65.24 5.77 -33.18
C GLY A 91 -63.93 5.95 -33.94
N ILE A 92 -63.89 6.16 -35.25
CA ILE A 92 -64.89 6.62 -36.23
C ILE A 92 -64.66 5.85 -37.53
#